data_AF-A0A970CAU5-F1
#
_entry.id   AF-A0A970CAU5-F1
#
_cell.length_a   1.000
_cell.length_b   1.000
_cell.length_c   1.000
_cell.angle_alpha   90.00
_cell.angle_beta   90.00
_cell.angle_gamma   90.00
#
_symmetry.space_group_name_H-M   'P 1'
#
loop_
_entity.id
_entity.type
_entity.pdbx_description
1 polymer ?
#
loop_
_entity_poly.entity_id
_entity_poly.type
_entity_poly.pdbx_seq_one_letter_code
_entity_poly.pdbx_strand_id
1 'polypeptide(L)'
;MKLICYLSNGYPSIEASIRMAETYVQAGCDVMEVDFPGRNPYLEGDFIAGRMKQALAACDDYDRYMDGMAEIRRRLPHTTLLLMIYEDTLLEIGYDRFVAFCRTNGFSDLILVGLKEDTVKLRLMADGLKVSCYVQFDLPDDEAAQAVASNGFVYLQAKPVDGRVNPACPTLAACIAALRRRGVDRPIYCGVGVHTPADAAMVRAAGGDGAFIGSAILKLHDDVPAMIREIQAFKAKC
;
A
#
# COMPACT_ATOMS: atom_id res chain seq x y z
N MET A 1 -4.73 2.33 -15.84
CA MET A 1 -4.00 1.87 -14.65
C MET A 1 -4.97 1.75 -13.46
N LYS A 2 -4.54 1.17 -12.34
CA LYS A 2 -5.33 1.00 -11.13
C LYS A 2 -5.22 2.22 -10.20
N LEU A 3 -6.31 2.61 -9.55
CA LEU A 3 -6.28 3.54 -8.43
C LEU A 3 -6.18 2.76 -7.13
N ILE A 4 -5.15 3.05 -6.33
CA ILE A 4 -4.91 2.40 -5.05
C ILE A 4 -5.13 3.40 -3.92
N CYS A 5 -6.11 3.18 -3.04
CA CYS A 5 -6.38 4.06 -1.90
C CYS A 5 -5.88 3.45 -0.60
N TYR A 6 -5.20 4.24 0.22
CA TYR A 6 -4.83 3.87 1.59
C TYR A 6 -6.02 4.03 2.54
N LEU A 7 -6.34 3.00 3.30
CA LEU A 7 -7.31 2.99 4.38
C LEU A 7 -6.57 2.82 5.72
N SER A 8 -6.74 3.80 6.62
CA SER A 8 -6.26 3.67 8.00
C SER A 8 -7.26 2.84 8.81
N ASN A 9 -6.86 1.63 9.14
CA ASN A 9 -7.67 0.63 9.82
C ASN A 9 -7.78 0.93 11.32
N GLY A 10 -8.97 0.79 11.87
CA GLY A 10 -9.28 1.14 13.25
C GLY A 10 -9.36 2.64 13.55
N TYR A 11 -9.24 3.51 12.54
CA TYR A 11 -9.40 4.95 12.73
C TYR A 11 -10.74 5.48 12.17
N PRO A 12 -11.56 6.18 12.97
CA PRO A 12 -11.48 6.31 14.43
C PRO A 12 -11.94 5.05 15.19
N SER A 13 -12.53 4.07 14.47
CA SER A 13 -12.85 2.74 14.98
C SER A 13 -12.81 1.73 13.84
N ILE A 14 -12.75 0.44 14.16
CA ILE A 14 -12.76 -0.65 13.17
C ILE A 14 -14.07 -0.61 12.34
N GLU A 15 -15.20 -0.35 12.98
CA GLU A 15 -16.51 -0.23 12.31
C GLU A 15 -16.55 0.96 11.35
N ALA A 16 -15.87 2.06 11.70
CA ALA A 16 -15.75 3.21 10.81
C ALA A 16 -14.89 2.87 9.59
N SER A 17 -13.77 2.16 9.77
CA SER A 17 -12.92 1.70 8.67
C SER A 17 -13.66 0.76 7.71
N ILE A 18 -14.51 -0.15 8.21
CA ILE A 18 -15.34 -1.03 7.36
C ILE A 18 -16.29 -0.20 6.47
N ARG A 19 -17.01 0.77 7.04
CA ARG A 19 -17.90 1.65 6.26
C ARG A 19 -17.13 2.53 5.28
N MET A 20 -15.94 2.97 5.66
CA MET A 20 -15.08 3.78 4.81
C MET A 20 -14.56 2.97 3.61
N ALA A 21 -14.25 1.68 3.80
CA ALA A 21 -13.85 0.80 2.71
C ALA A 21 -14.94 0.70 1.63
N GLU A 22 -16.21 0.54 2.03
CA GLU A 22 -17.33 0.53 1.08
C GLU A 22 -17.43 1.86 0.31
N THR A 23 -17.28 2.98 1.02
CA THR A 23 -17.27 4.33 0.43
C THR A 23 -16.16 4.48 -0.62
N TYR A 24 -14.95 4.03 -0.33
CA TYR A 24 -13.81 4.09 -1.25
C TYR A 24 -14.09 3.32 -2.55
N VAL A 25 -14.63 2.10 -2.44
CA VAL A 25 -14.95 1.26 -3.60
C VAL A 25 -16.04 1.92 -4.45
N GLN A 26 -17.11 2.43 -3.82
CA GLN A 26 -18.17 3.15 -4.52
C GLN A 26 -17.65 4.41 -5.24
N ALA A 27 -16.64 5.07 -4.68
CA ALA A 27 -16.01 6.24 -5.28
C ALA A 27 -15.03 5.92 -6.43
N GLY A 28 -14.68 4.64 -6.65
CA GLY A 28 -13.87 4.20 -7.78
C GLY A 28 -12.48 3.68 -7.41
N CYS A 29 -12.21 3.37 -6.14
CA CYS A 29 -11.01 2.65 -5.70
C CYS A 29 -10.95 1.25 -6.33
N ASP A 30 -9.88 0.92 -7.05
CA ASP A 30 -9.71 -0.41 -7.65
C ASP A 30 -9.03 -1.40 -6.70
N VAL A 31 -8.09 -0.87 -5.91
CA VAL A 31 -7.23 -1.63 -4.98
C VAL A 31 -7.15 -0.85 -3.69
N MET A 32 -7.26 -1.53 -2.55
CA MET A 32 -7.22 -0.86 -1.25
C MET A 32 -6.05 -1.38 -0.44
N GLU A 33 -5.18 -0.46 -0.03
CA GLU A 33 -4.17 -0.73 0.97
C GLU A 33 -4.80 -0.55 2.35
N VAL A 34 -4.71 -1.57 3.20
CA VAL A 34 -5.26 -1.56 4.56
C VAL A 34 -4.13 -1.87 5.53
N ASP A 35 -3.85 -0.95 6.44
CA ASP A 35 -2.77 -1.11 7.41
C ASP A 35 -3.19 -1.96 8.63
N PHE A 36 -2.19 -2.60 9.24
CA PHE A 36 -2.21 -2.91 10.66
C PHE A 36 -1.55 -1.73 11.37
N PRO A 37 -2.21 -1.09 12.36
CA PRO A 37 -1.59 0.02 13.05
C PRO A 37 -0.40 -0.48 13.87
N GLY A 38 0.80 -0.03 13.51
CA GLY A 38 2.02 -0.41 14.20
C GLY A 38 2.25 0.43 15.47
N ARG A 39 2.87 -0.17 16.49
CA ARG A 39 3.29 0.54 17.71
C ARG A 39 4.47 1.49 17.46
N ASN A 40 5.31 1.16 16.48
CA ASN A 40 6.48 1.94 16.10
C ASN A 40 6.55 2.14 14.56
N PRO A 41 5.66 2.96 13.98
CA PRO A 41 5.58 3.13 12.53
C PRO A 41 6.69 4.06 11.99
N TYR A 42 7.93 3.59 12.01
CA TYR A 42 9.14 4.40 11.81
C TYR A 42 9.33 4.96 10.39
N LEU A 43 8.55 4.52 9.40
CA LEU A 43 8.55 5.07 8.04
C LEU A 43 7.34 5.97 7.74
N GLU A 44 6.39 6.07 8.67
CA GLU A 44 5.23 6.94 8.51
C GLU A 44 5.54 8.38 8.91
N GLY A 45 4.98 9.34 8.16
CA GLY A 45 4.93 10.72 8.61
C GLY A 45 3.98 10.90 9.80
N ASP A 46 4.17 11.96 10.58
CA ASP A 46 3.42 12.26 11.83
C ASP A 46 1.90 12.10 11.69
N PHE A 47 1.35 12.46 10.53
CA PHE A 47 -0.08 12.34 10.26
C PHE A 47 -0.57 10.88 10.26
N ILE A 48 0.11 9.97 9.58
CA ILE A 48 -0.30 8.55 9.52
C ILE A 48 0.08 7.85 10.83
N ALA A 49 1.27 8.10 11.37
CA ALA A 49 1.69 7.60 12.68
C ALA A 49 0.70 7.99 13.79
N GLY A 50 0.18 9.23 13.76
CA GLY A 50 -0.84 9.72 14.68
C GLY A 50 -2.16 8.94 14.60
N ARG A 51 -2.59 8.55 13.39
CA ARG A 51 -3.80 7.74 13.20
C ARG A 51 -3.62 6.31 13.68
N MET A 52 -2.47 5.69 13.41
CA MET A 52 -2.14 4.37 13.96
C MET A 52 -2.15 4.38 15.50
N LYS A 53 -1.56 5.42 16.11
CA LYS A 53 -1.61 5.62 17.57
C LYS A 53 -3.04 5.76 18.10
N GLN A 54 -3.89 6.52 17.41
CA GLN A 54 -5.29 6.68 17.80
C GLN A 54 -6.10 5.39 17.63
N ALA A 55 -5.84 4.62 16.58
CA ALA A 55 -6.45 3.31 16.38
C ALA A 55 -6.09 2.37 17.54
N LEU A 56 -4.80 2.23 17.87
CA LEU A 56 -4.33 1.39 18.98
C LEU A 56 -4.87 1.87 20.34
N ALA A 57 -5.03 3.18 20.53
CA ALA A 57 -5.65 3.71 21.74
C ALA A 57 -7.16 3.38 21.84
N ALA A 58 -7.86 3.28 20.70
CA ALA A 58 -9.27 2.89 20.65
C ALA A 58 -9.44 1.37 20.79
N CYS A 59 -8.51 0.58 20.26
CA CYS A 59 -8.50 -0.87 20.34
C CYS A 59 -7.06 -1.39 20.25
N ASP A 60 -6.55 -1.96 21.34
CA ASP A 60 -5.22 -2.57 21.41
C ASP A 60 -5.30 -4.11 21.29
N ASP A 61 -6.00 -4.59 20.27
CA ASP A 61 -6.23 -6.02 20.03
C ASP A 61 -6.25 -6.34 18.53
N TYR A 62 -5.16 -6.92 18.01
CA TYR A 62 -5.03 -7.29 16.59
C TYR A 62 -6.06 -8.31 16.11
N ASP A 63 -6.71 -9.07 16.98
CA ASP A 63 -7.77 -9.98 16.59
C ASP A 63 -8.98 -9.22 16.09
N ARG A 64 -9.30 -8.10 16.75
CA ARG A 64 -10.38 -7.20 16.33
C ARG A 64 -10.07 -6.55 14.98
N TYR A 65 -8.81 -6.19 14.72
CA TYR A 65 -8.40 -5.67 13.41
C TYR A 65 -8.50 -6.74 12.32
N MET A 66 -8.07 -7.97 12.61
CA MET A 66 -8.22 -9.10 11.69
C MET A 66 -9.69 -9.41 11.40
N ASP A 67 -10.56 -9.42 12.42
CA ASP A 67 -12.02 -9.56 12.26
C ASP A 67 -12.59 -8.45 11.36
N GLY A 68 -12.16 -7.20 11.57
CA GLY A 68 -12.57 -6.08 10.75
C GLY A 68 -12.13 -6.21 9.29
N MET A 69 -10.90 -6.63 9.04
CA MET A 69 -10.40 -6.89 7.69
C MET A 69 -11.13 -8.06 7.03
N ALA A 70 -11.43 -9.14 7.76
CA ALA A 70 -12.23 -10.25 7.26
C ALA A 70 -13.64 -9.78 6.86
N GLU A 71 -14.25 -8.89 7.64
CA GLU A 71 -15.53 -8.28 7.32
C GLU A 71 -15.44 -7.38 6.07
N ILE A 72 -14.39 -6.58 5.91
CA ILE A 72 -14.13 -5.81 4.67
C ILE A 72 -14.06 -6.75 3.47
N ARG A 73 -13.29 -7.84 3.56
CA ARG A 73 -13.19 -8.84 2.50
C ARG A 73 -14.55 -9.44 2.15
N ARG A 74 -15.36 -9.79 3.16
CA ARG A 74 -16.69 -10.38 2.97
C ARG A 74 -17.64 -9.42 2.26
N ARG A 75 -17.60 -8.12 2.59
CA ARG A 75 -18.44 -7.09 1.96
C ARG A 75 -17.95 -6.67 0.58
N LEU A 76 -16.64 -6.76 0.34
CA LEU A 76 -15.97 -6.31 -0.88
C LEU A 76 -15.21 -7.47 -1.55
N PRO A 77 -15.89 -8.56 -1.95
CA PRO A 77 -15.24 -9.80 -2.41
C PRO A 77 -14.46 -9.64 -3.71
N HIS A 78 -14.75 -8.60 -4.50
CA HIS A 78 -14.10 -8.34 -5.79
C HIS A 78 -13.01 -7.26 -5.71
N THR A 79 -12.84 -6.62 -4.56
CA THR A 79 -11.80 -5.59 -4.37
C THR A 79 -10.48 -6.25 -4.02
N THR A 80 -9.40 -5.85 -4.70
CA THR A 80 -8.05 -6.27 -4.31
C THR A 80 -7.67 -5.54 -3.02
N LEU A 81 -7.27 -6.29 -2.00
CA LEU A 81 -6.86 -5.77 -0.70
C LEU A 81 -5.36 -6.06 -0.54
N LEU A 82 -4.56 -5.01 -0.33
CA LEU A 82 -3.14 -5.08 0.02
C LEU A 82 -3.04 -4.89 1.52
N LEU A 83 -2.53 -5.88 2.25
CA LEU A 83 -2.31 -5.71 3.68
C LEU A 83 -0.94 -5.08 3.91
N MET A 84 -0.92 -3.92 4.55
CA MET A 84 0.30 -3.25 4.97
C MET A 84 0.57 -3.58 6.43
N ILE A 85 1.75 -4.13 6.73
CA ILE A 85 2.10 -4.55 8.08
C ILE A 85 3.59 -4.33 8.34
N TYR A 86 3.91 -3.78 9.50
CA TYR A 86 5.28 -3.73 9.99
C TYR A 86 5.73 -5.11 10.49
N GLU A 87 6.99 -5.47 10.28
CA GLU A 87 7.53 -6.77 10.68
C GLU A 87 7.39 -7.02 12.19
N ASP A 88 7.61 -6.00 13.01
CA ASP A 88 7.43 -6.09 14.47
C ASP A 88 5.98 -6.41 14.86
N THR A 89 5.02 -5.81 14.16
CA THR A 89 3.58 -6.00 14.32
C THR A 89 3.18 -7.42 13.90
N LEU A 90 3.74 -7.93 12.80
CA LEU A 90 3.56 -9.32 12.39
C LEU A 90 4.07 -10.29 13.47
N LEU A 91 5.24 -10.02 14.04
CA LEU A 91 5.83 -10.85 15.10
C LEU A 91 5.01 -10.77 16.40
N GLU A 92 4.43 -9.62 16.72
CA GLU A 92 3.51 -9.45 17.85
C GLU A 92 2.22 -10.26 17.68
N ILE A 93 1.63 -10.25 16.48
CA ILE A 93 0.46 -11.10 16.12
C ILE A 93 0.83 -12.58 16.16
N GLY A 94 2.07 -12.90 15.81
CA GLY A 94 2.58 -14.25 15.61
C GLY A 94 2.51 -14.67 14.14
N TYR A 95 3.66 -15.07 13.59
CA TYR A 95 3.82 -15.40 12.17
C TYR A 95 2.78 -16.41 11.66
N ASP A 96 2.70 -17.59 12.29
CA ASP A 96 1.84 -18.68 11.79
C ASP A 96 0.36 -18.31 11.87
N ARG A 97 0.00 -17.51 12.88
CA ARG A 97 -1.34 -16.98 13.07
C ARG A 97 -1.71 -15.99 11.95
N PHE A 98 -0.81 -15.06 11.64
CA PHE A 98 -1.01 -14.10 10.55
C PHE A 98 -1.14 -14.80 9.19
N VAL A 99 -0.28 -15.79 8.90
CA VAL A 99 -0.36 -16.58 7.67
C VAL A 99 -1.68 -17.35 7.59
N ALA A 100 -2.12 -17.97 8.70
CA ALA A 100 -3.41 -18.67 8.75
C ALA A 100 -4.59 -17.72 8.51
N PHE A 101 -4.56 -16.52 9.11
CA PHE A 101 -5.54 -15.46 8.87
C PHE A 101 -5.59 -15.06 7.39
N CYS A 102 -4.42 -14.81 6.78
CA CYS A 102 -4.32 -14.44 5.37
C CYS A 102 -4.91 -15.53 4.45
N ARG A 103 -4.52 -16.78 4.66
CA ARG A 103 -5.01 -17.92 3.87
C ARG A 103 -6.52 -18.12 4.01
N THR A 104 -7.03 -18.06 5.25
CA THR A 104 -8.46 -18.27 5.54
C THR A 104 -9.35 -17.22 4.86
N ASN A 105 -8.87 -15.97 4.80
CA ASN A 105 -9.64 -14.84 4.28
C ASN A 105 -9.25 -14.44 2.84
N GLY A 106 -8.38 -15.19 2.17
CA GLY A 106 -7.97 -14.89 0.80
C GLY A 106 -7.22 -13.55 0.68
N PHE A 107 -6.37 -13.23 1.65
CA PHE A 107 -5.38 -12.17 1.53
C PHE A 107 -4.10 -12.75 0.97
N SER A 108 -3.69 -12.28 -0.21
CA SER A 108 -2.52 -12.79 -0.92
C SER A 108 -1.41 -11.76 -1.07
N ASP A 109 -1.72 -10.47 -1.02
CA ASP A 109 -0.78 -9.41 -1.40
C ASP A 109 -0.44 -8.55 -0.19
N LEU A 110 0.84 -8.45 0.13
CA LEU A 110 1.37 -7.82 1.33
C LEU A 110 2.35 -6.70 0.98
N ILE A 111 2.28 -5.63 1.76
CA ILE A 111 3.36 -4.66 1.94
C ILE A 111 3.96 -4.94 3.32
N LEU A 112 5.08 -5.65 3.35
CA LEU A 112 5.84 -5.88 4.58
C LEU A 112 6.84 -4.75 4.78
N VAL A 113 6.74 -4.03 5.90
CA VAL A 113 7.63 -2.94 6.26
C VAL A 113 8.58 -3.39 7.37
N GLY A 114 9.84 -3.68 7.05
CA GLY A 114 10.72 -4.49 7.91
C GLY A 114 12.17 -4.04 7.99
N LEU A 115 12.87 -4.58 8.99
CA LEU A 115 14.18 -4.12 9.45
C LEU A 115 15.31 -4.98 8.85
N LYS A 116 15.63 -4.69 7.58
CA LYS A 116 16.87 -5.06 6.87
C LYS A 116 17.09 -6.53 6.49
N GLU A 117 16.54 -7.51 7.20
CA GLU A 117 16.72 -8.93 6.84
C GLU A 117 15.55 -9.48 6.02
N ASP A 118 15.86 -10.22 4.96
CA ASP A 118 14.83 -10.82 4.08
C ASP A 118 14.21 -12.11 4.65
N THR A 119 14.58 -12.55 5.86
CA THR A 119 14.17 -13.85 6.42
C THR A 119 12.64 -14.01 6.54
N VAL A 120 11.95 -13.03 7.14
CA VAL A 120 10.48 -13.07 7.30
C VAL A 120 9.80 -13.00 5.93
N LYS A 121 10.28 -12.10 5.07
CA LYS A 121 9.79 -11.94 3.69
C LYS A 121 9.89 -13.24 2.90
N LEU A 122 11.05 -13.89 2.88
CA LEU A 122 11.28 -15.16 2.18
C LEU A 122 10.38 -16.27 2.72
N ARG A 123 10.14 -16.31 4.04
CA ARG A 123 9.21 -17.27 4.64
C ARG A 123 7.77 -17.02 4.18
N LEU A 124 7.30 -15.76 4.17
CA LEU A 124 5.96 -15.41 3.67
C LEU A 124 5.79 -15.80 2.20
N MET A 125 6.83 -15.58 1.39
CA MET A 125 6.86 -15.98 -0.02
C MET A 125 6.77 -17.50 -0.18
N ALA A 126 7.53 -18.25 0.63
CA ALA A 126 7.47 -19.72 0.66
C ALA A 126 6.09 -20.23 1.10
N ASP A 127 5.39 -19.49 1.95
CA ASP A 127 4.00 -19.76 2.37
C ASP A 127 2.94 -19.37 1.33
N GLY A 128 3.35 -18.90 0.14
CA GLY A 128 2.46 -18.58 -0.97
C GLY A 128 1.87 -17.18 -0.95
N LEU A 129 2.33 -16.31 -0.03
CA LEU A 129 1.96 -14.90 -0.01
C LEU A 129 2.86 -14.11 -0.98
N LYS A 130 2.30 -13.08 -1.59
CA LYS A 130 3.00 -12.16 -2.49
C LYS A 130 3.44 -10.94 -1.69
N VAL A 131 4.74 -10.77 -1.54
CA VAL A 131 5.30 -9.65 -0.77
C VAL A 131 5.89 -8.63 -1.75
N SER A 132 5.44 -7.38 -1.65
CA SER A 132 5.93 -6.30 -2.48
C SER A 132 7.39 -5.96 -2.17
N CYS A 133 8.01 -5.19 -3.06
CA CYS A 133 9.27 -4.52 -2.80
C CYS A 133 9.12 -3.02 -3.04
N TYR A 134 9.85 -2.21 -2.27
CA TYR A 134 9.93 -0.78 -2.50
C TYR A 134 11.16 -0.44 -3.34
N VAL A 135 11.02 0.53 -4.25
CA VAL A 135 12.12 1.03 -5.08
C VAL A 135 12.03 2.55 -5.16
N GLN A 136 13.15 3.21 -4.86
CA GLN A 136 13.33 4.66 -4.94
C GLN A 136 13.41 5.14 -6.39
N PHE A 137 13.14 6.42 -6.60
CA PHE A 137 13.12 7.03 -7.95
C PHE A 137 14.49 6.98 -8.64
N ASP A 138 15.59 6.98 -7.88
CA ASP A 138 16.96 6.87 -8.40
C ASP A 138 17.39 5.42 -8.72
N LEU A 139 16.50 4.44 -8.54
CA LEU A 139 16.74 3.01 -8.78
C LEU A 139 18.10 2.52 -8.25
N PRO A 140 18.35 2.57 -6.92
CA PRO A 140 19.50 1.91 -6.32
C PRO A 140 19.61 0.46 -6.82
N ASP A 141 20.82 0.01 -7.15
CA ASP A 141 21.01 -1.28 -7.82
C ASP A 141 20.55 -2.47 -6.96
N ASP A 142 20.69 -2.37 -5.64
CA ASP A 142 20.21 -3.34 -4.67
C ASP A 142 18.67 -3.41 -4.65
N GLU A 143 17.98 -2.28 -4.60
CA GLU A 143 16.51 -2.22 -4.67
C GLU A 143 15.98 -2.72 -6.02
N ALA A 144 16.64 -2.37 -7.13
CA ALA A 144 16.30 -2.86 -8.45
C ALA A 144 16.53 -4.37 -8.59
N ALA A 145 17.57 -4.93 -7.95
CA ALA A 145 17.77 -6.38 -7.87
C ALA A 145 16.69 -7.05 -7.01
N GLN A 146 16.31 -6.45 -5.88
CA GLN A 146 15.20 -6.93 -5.05
C GLN A 146 13.86 -6.91 -5.80
N ALA A 147 13.63 -5.94 -6.69
CA ALA A 147 12.44 -5.88 -7.51
C ALA A 147 12.33 -7.04 -8.53
N VAL A 148 13.47 -7.54 -9.00
CA VAL A 148 13.53 -8.75 -9.81
C VAL A 148 13.23 -9.99 -8.95
N ALA A 149 13.81 -10.05 -7.75
CA ALA A 149 13.72 -11.21 -6.85
C ALA A 149 12.39 -11.35 -6.09
N SER A 150 11.62 -10.27 -5.91
CA SER A 150 10.33 -10.30 -5.21
C SER A 150 9.29 -11.17 -5.93
N ASN A 151 8.16 -11.48 -5.29
CA ASN A 151 7.03 -12.15 -5.94
C ASN A 151 5.73 -11.32 -5.96
N GLY A 152 5.64 -10.26 -5.14
CA GLY A 152 4.57 -9.27 -5.18
C GLY A 152 4.92 -8.07 -6.05
N PHE A 153 3.98 -7.14 -6.20
CA PHE A 153 4.16 -5.94 -7.03
C PHE A 153 5.38 -5.10 -6.60
N VAL A 154 5.85 -4.24 -7.51
CA VAL A 154 6.88 -3.24 -7.19
C VAL A 154 6.19 -1.94 -6.80
N TYR A 155 6.44 -1.47 -5.57
CA TYR A 155 6.09 -0.12 -5.14
C TYR A 155 7.22 0.83 -5.58
N LEU A 156 6.99 1.57 -6.66
CA LEU A 156 7.96 2.54 -7.18
C LEU A 156 7.63 3.95 -6.69
N GLN A 157 8.63 4.65 -6.17
CA GLN A 157 8.51 6.07 -5.88
C GLN A 157 8.25 6.89 -7.16
N ALA A 158 7.18 7.69 -7.19
CA ALA A 158 6.69 8.38 -8.37
C ALA A 158 7.47 9.67 -8.69
N LYS A 159 8.03 10.31 -7.66
CA LYS A 159 8.80 11.56 -7.78
C LYS A 159 10.08 11.52 -6.95
N PRO A 160 11.17 12.15 -7.42
CA PRO A 160 12.41 12.23 -6.67
C PRO A 160 12.19 13.01 -5.37
N VAL A 161 12.78 12.52 -4.28
CA VAL A 161 12.91 13.25 -3.01
C VAL A 161 14.33 13.80 -2.94
N ASP A 162 14.47 15.03 -2.45
CA ASP A 162 15.75 15.75 -2.33
C ASP A 162 16.56 15.86 -3.63
N GLY A 163 15.89 15.85 -4.78
CA GLY A 163 16.52 15.96 -6.10
C GLY A 163 17.36 14.76 -6.50
N ARG A 164 17.29 13.63 -5.78
CA ARG A 164 18.01 12.40 -6.11
C ARG A 164 17.43 11.78 -7.38
N VAL A 165 18.22 11.79 -8.44
CA VAL A 165 17.84 11.29 -9.76
C VAL A 165 19.01 10.50 -10.34
N ASN A 166 18.71 9.37 -10.97
CA ASN A 166 19.67 8.61 -11.74
C ASN A 166 19.82 9.19 -13.15
N PRO A 167 21.00 9.65 -13.57
CA PRO A 167 21.19 10.22 -14.91
C PRO A 167 20.86 9.25 -16.06
N ALA A 168 20.98 7.94 -15.83
CA ALA A 168 20.61 6.91 -16.81
C ALA A 168 19.10 6.67 -16.87
N CYS A 169 18.35 7.08 -15.84
CA CYS A 169 16.91 6.92 -15.72
C CYS A 169 16.27 8.20 -15.14
N PRO A 170 16.30 9.35 -15.84
CA PRO A 170 16.00 10.63 -15.22
C PRO A 170 14.50 10.90 -15.02
N THR A 171 13.63 10.07 -15.58
CA THR A 171 12.17 10.23 -15.54
C THR A 171 11.50 8.97 -15.01
N LEU A 172 10.29 9.10 -14.47
CA LEU A 172 9.50 7.94 -14.01
C LEU A 172 9.34 6.88 -15.12
N ALA A 173 9.11 7.32 -16.36
CA ALA A 173 9.00 6.43 -17.51
C ALA A 173 10.30 5.66 -17.78
N ALA A 174 11.45 6.33 -17.63
CA ALA A 174 12.75 5.70 -17.78
C ALA A 174 13.02 4.70 -16.64
N CYS A 175 12.60 5.00 -15.42
CA CYS A 175 12.73 4.09 -14.27
C CYS A 175 11.88 2.83 -14.46
N ILE A 176 10.60 2.99 -14.85
CA ILE A 176 9.71 1.88 -15.16
C ILE A 176 10.30 1.02 -16.29
N ALA A 177 10.74 1.65 -17.39
CA ALA A 177 11.34 0.94 -18.52
C ALA A 177 12.64 0.19 -18.11
N ALA A 178 13.44 0.74 -17.20
CA ALA A 178 14.63 0.08 -16.68
C ALA A 178 14.27 -1.17 -15.87
N LEU A 179 13.28 -1.10 -14.97
CA LEU A 179 12.78 -2.27 -14.23
C LEU A 179 12.22 -3.35 -15.18
N ARG A 180 11.44 -2.95 -16.19
CA ARG A 180 10.95 -3.87 -17.23
C ARG A 180 12.09 -4.56 -17.98
N ARG A 181 13.14 -3.84 -18.37
CA ARG A 181 14.33 -4.42 -19.03
C ARG A 181 15.10 -5.40 -18.13
N ARG A 182 15.05 -5.22 -16.80
CA ARG A 182 15.64 -6.15 -15.82
C ARG A 182 14.79 -7.40 -15.59
N GLY A 183 13.64 -7.54 -16.26
CA GLY A 183 12.78 -8.73 -16.18
C GLY A 183 11.62 -8.62 -15.20
N VAL A 184 11.34 -7.43 -14.66
CA VAL A 184 10.13 -7.20 -13.85
C VAL A 184 8.90 -7.24 -14.77
N ASP A 185 8.05 -8.25 -14.62
CA ASP A 185 6.80 -8.46 -15.39
C ASP A 185 5.53 -8.22 -14.56
N ARG A 186 5.63 -8.37 -13.24
CA ARG A 186 4.62 -8.04 -12.22
C ARG A 186 4.20 -6.55 -12.25
N PRO A 187 3.06 -6.18 -11.64
CA PRO A 187 2.63 -4.78 -11.61
C PRO A 187 3.66 -3.85 -10.94
N ILE A 188 3.83 -2.66 -11.50
CA ILE A 188 4.58 -1.56 -10.91
C ILE A 188 3.56 -0.48 -10.51
N TYR A 189 3.35 -0.36 -9.21
CA TYR A 189 2.45 0.64 -8.63
C TYR A 189 3.27 1.82 -8.13
N CYS A 190 2.93 3.02 -8.58
CA CYS A 190 3.68 4.22 -8.24
C CYS A 190 3.02 4.97 -7.09
N GLY A 191 3.78 5.26 -6.04
CA GLY A 191 3.33 6.06 -4.90
C GLY A 191 4.41 7.05 -4.47
N VAL A 192 4.26 7.70 -3.33
CA VAL A 192 5.21 8.72 -2.82
C VAL A 192 5.38 9.89 -3.82
N GLY A 193 4.70 11.01 -3.53
CA GLY A 193 4.71 12.22 -4.36
C GLY A 193 3.48 12.39 -5.27
N VAL A 194 2.54 11.45 -5.23
CA VAL A 194 1.23 11.56 -5.90
C VAL A 194 0.27 12.30 -4.98
N HIS A 195 0.01 13.57 -5.28
CA HIS A 195 -0.83 14.45 -4.45
C HIS A 195 -2.03 15.02 -5.19
N THR A 196 -2.01 14.98 -6.52
CA THR A 196 -3.06 15.56 -7.36
C THR A 196 -3.47 14.61 -8.49
N PRO A 197 -4.68 14.78 -9.08
CA PRO A 197 -5.06 14.03 -10.27
C PRO A 197 -4.07 14.19 -11.44
N ALA A 198 -3.37 15.33 -11.54
CA ALA A 198 -2.32 15.53 -12.54
C ALA A 198 -1.12 14.59 -12.31
N ASP A 199 -0.78 14.30 -11.05
CA ASP A 199 0.27 13.34 -10.72
C ASP A 199 -0.12 11.91 -11.09
N ALA A 200 -1.39 11.54 -10.91
CA ALA A 200 -1.89 10.26 -11.40
C ALA A 200 -1.82 10.19 -12.94
N ALA A 201 -2.19 11.25 -13.65
CA ALA A 201 -2.03 11.30 -15.11
C ALA A 201 -0.56 11.14 -15.54
N MET A 202 0.39 11.72 -14.78
CA MET A 202 1.83 11.54 -15.00
C MET A 202 2.25 10.07 -14.82
N VAL A 203 1.79 9.39 -13.76
CA VAL A 203 2.07 7.95 -13.55
C VAL A 203 1.55 7.11 -14.72
N ARG A 204 0.32 7.37 -15.17
CA ARG A 204 -0.27 6.67 -16.32
C ARG A 204 0.55 6.90 -17.59
N ALA A 205 0.93 8.15 -17.87
CA ALA A 205 1.74 8.50 -19.04
C ALA A 205 3.14 7.87 -18.98
N ALA A 206 3.69 7.64 -17.79
CA ALA A 206 4.96 6.96 -17.58
C ALA A 206 4.88 5.43 -17.75
N GLY A 207 3.69 4.85 -17.87
CA GLY A 207 3.47 3.41 -18.00
C GLY A 207 3.35 2.67 -16.67
N GLY A 208 2.98 3.36 -15.58
CA GLY A 208 2.69 2.72 -14.30
C GLY A 208 1.39 1.92 -14.34
N ASP A 209 1.36 0.78 -13.65
CA ASP A 209 0.18 -0.10 -13.59
C ASP A 209 -0.86 0.36 -12.56
N GLY A 210 -0.45 1.24 -11.64
CA GLY A 210 -1.34 1.89 -10.70
C GLY A 210 -0.71 3.06 -9.96
N ALA A 211 -1.55 3.88 -9.33
CA ALA A 211 -1.13 5.02 -8.52
C ALA A 211 -1.69 4.91 -7.09
N PHE A 212 -0.81 5.01 -6.09
CA PHE A 212 -1.20 5.11 -4.69
C PHE A 212 -1.62 6.54 -4.34
N ILE A 213 -2.75 6.64 -3.65
CA ILE A 213 -3.20 7.87 -2.99
C ILE A 213 -3.47 7.59 -1.52
N GLY A 214 -2.77 8.30 -0.64
CA GLY A 214 -2.91 8.18 0.80
C GLY A 214 -3.40 9.48 1.42
N SER A 215 -2.46 10.31 1.85
CA SER A 215 -2.73 11.53 2.61
C SER A 215 -3.77 12.49 1.98
N ALA A 216 -3.87 12.55 0.64
CA ALA A 216 -4.87 13.36 -0.05
C ALA A 216 -6.32 12.96 0.31
N ILE A 217 -6.59 11.65 0.41
CA ILE A 217 -7.90 11.11 0.79
C ILE A 217 -8.08 11.10 2.30
N LEU A 218 -7.03 10.71 3.03
CA LEU A 218 -7.07 10.62 4.48
C LEU A 218 -7.36 11.96 5.18
N LYS A 219 -6.93 13.09 4.60
CA LYS A 219 -7.22 14.43 5.12
C LYS A 219 -8.68 14.86 4.95
N LEU A 220 -9.43 14.19 4.07
CA LEU A 220 -10.85 14.44 3.82
C LEU A 220 -11.75 13.49 4.63
N HIS A 221 -11.20 12.80 5.64
CA HIS A 221 -11.92 11.78 6.42
C HIS A 221 -13.27 12.26 6.98
N ASP A 222 -13.32 13.51 7.44
CA ASP A 222 -14.52 14.11 8.04
C ASP A 222 -15.44 14.81 7.02
N ASP A 223 -15.05 14.89 5.74
CA ASP A 223 -15.87 15.41 4.63
C ASP A 223 -16.00 14.34 3.53
N VAL A 224 -16.85 13.35 3.80
CA VAL A 224 -17.11 12.22 2.90
C VAL A 224 -17.52 12.66 1.49
N PRO A 225 -18.42 13.65 1.29
CA PRO A 225 -18.72 14.14 -0.05
C PRO A 225 -17.49 14.71 -0.79
N ALA A 226 -16.62 15.46 -0.13
CA ALA A 226 -15.38 15.93 -0.76
C ALA A 226 -14.42 14.79 -1.08
N MET A 227 -14.27 13.84 -0.16
CA MET A 227 -13.46 12.65 -0.36
C MET A 227 -13.88 11.84 -1.58
N ILE A 228 -15.19 11.60 -1.74
CA ILE A 228 -15.73 10.88 -2.91
C ILE A 228 -15.36 11.60 -4.21
N ARG A 229 -15.55 12.93 -4.27
CA ARG A 229 -15.18 13.74 -5.44
C ARG A 229 -13.69 13.65 -5.74
N GLU A 230 -12.86 13.66 -4.70
CA GLU A 230 -11.40 13.55 -4.84
C GLU A 230 -11.00 12.19 -5.43
N ILE A 231 -11.50 11.08 -4.86
CA ILE A 231 -11.25 9.73 -5.39
C ILE A 231 -11.71 9.64 -6.86
N GLN A 232 -12.89 10.16 -7.20
CA GLN A 232 -13.40 10.18 -8.57
C GLN A 232 -12.51 11.00 -9.52
N ALA A 233 -11.98 12.14 -9.05
CA ALA A 233 -11.06 12.96 -9.82
C ALA A 233 -9.74 12.22 -10.13
N PHE A 234 -9.18 11.51 -9.15
CA PHE A 234 -8.03 10.63 -9.35
C PHE A 234 -8.36 9.48 -10.31
N LYS A 235 -9.51 8.83 -10.12
CA LYS A 235 -9.95 7.70 -10.95
C LYS A 235 -10.07 8.09 -12.42
N ALA A 236 -10.56 9.28 -12.72
CA ALA A 236 -10.64 9.81 -14.10
C ALA A 236 -9.26 10.00 -14.77
N LYS A 237 -8.16 10.02 -13.99
CA LYS A 237 -6.78 10.16 -14.47
C LYS A 237 -5.98 8.86 -14.43
N CYS A 238 -6.55 7.80 -13.86
CA CYS A 238 -6.03 6.43 -13.94
C CYS A 238 -6.42 5.78 -15.28
#